data_AF-A0A0K0DJP7-F1
#
_entry.id   AF-A0A0K0DJP7-F1
#
_cell.length_a   1.000
_cell.length_b   1.000
_cell.length_c   1.000
_cell.angle_alpha   90.00
_cell.angle_beta   90.00
_cell.angle_gamma   90.00
#
_symmetry.space_group_name_H-M   'P 1'
#
loop_
_entity.id
_entity.type
_entity.pdbx_description
1 polymer ?
#
loop_
_entity_poly.entity_id
_entity_poly.type
_entity_poly.pdbx_seq_one_letter_code
_entity_poly.pdbx_strand_id
1 'polypeptide(L)'
;MSSSFMEAVAGDSMESAAQRVSVHIENMIDSADVFNKLTQNGSSPFSGLGDRFYTKGRLEFVLKRRIPLPDELTYQIRNMRSQFSMGLFTEITRAWVVIDSDIFMWNYETNEDLAYFDALESVVLKIALVRVKADVFAVSPLPFRFLFLFSTVALDNSSLNDISSTNDGRIFFTADDKLYEFVYEHNAGWFGGGRKCRIVNKSVTLLSTLIPFLGPGNGELHPLYTSGLV
;
A
#
# COMPACT_ATOMS: atom_id res chain seq x y z
N MET A 1 -43.21 -45.54 -18.39
CA MET A 1 -41.87 -45.43 -18.98
C MET A 1 -41.61 -44.03 -19.56
N SER A 2 -41.81 -42.95 -18.78
CA SER A 2 -41.72 -41.56 -19.31
C SER A 2 -40.76 -40.66 -18.51
N SER A 3 -40.44 -41.01 -17.26
CA SER A 3 -39.52 -40.23 -16.42
C SER A 3 -38.06 -40.29 -16.90
N SER A 4 -37.57 -41.48 -17.31
CA SER A 4 -36.16 -41.64 -17.70
C SER A 4 -35.79 -40.91 -18.99
N PHE A 5 -36.75 -40.67 -19.88
CA PHE A 5 -36.53 -39.95 -21.15
C PHE A 5 -36.46 -38.43 -20.95
N MET A 6 -37.30 -37.87 -20.08
CA MET A 6 -37.24 -36.44 -19.71
C MET A 6 -35.96 -36.11 -18.93
N GLU A 7 -35.50 -37.02 -18.07
CA GLU A 7 -34.29 -36.84 -17.26
C GLU A 7 -32.99 -36.94 -18.09
N ALA A 8 -32.97 -37.80 -19.11
CA ALA A 8 -31.87 -37.87 -20.08
C ALA A 8 -31.77 -36.62 -20.97
N VAL A 9 -32.91 -36.12 -21.49
CA VAL A 9 -32.93 -34.89 -22.32
C VAL A 9 -32.57 -33.64 -21.50
N ALA A 10 -32.95 -33.61 -20.21
CA ALA A 10 -32.52 -32.56 -19.29
C ALA A 10 -31.02 -32.63 -18.96
N GLY A 11 -30.46 -33.84 -18.83
CA GLY A 11 -29.01 -34.06 -18.66
C GLY A 11 -28.19 -33.56 -19.85
N ASP A 12 -28.59 -33.91 -21.07
CA ASP A 12 -27.92 -33.47 -22.31
C ASP A 12 -27.98 -31.95 -22.52
N SER A 13 -29.11 -31.34 -22.14
CA SER A 13 -29.30 -29.89 -22.20
C SER A 13 -28.42 -29.15 -21.19
N MET A 14 -28.32 -29.68 -19.97
CA MET A 14 -27.49 -29.10 -18.90
C MET A 14 -26.00 -29.23 -19.23
N GLU A 15 -25.56 -30.36 -19.77
CA GLU A 15 -24.18 -30.59 -20.16
C GLU A 15 -23.78 -29.72 -21.36
N SER A 16 -24.67 -29.56 -22.35
CA SER A 16 -24.47 -28.64 -23.47
C SER A 16 -24.36 -27.17 -23.02
N ALA A 17 -25.18 -26.76 -22.05
CA ALA A 17 -25.09 -25.42 -21.47
C ALA A 17 -23.77 -25.20 -20.70
N ALA A 18 -23.35 -26.18 -19.89
CA ALA A 18 -22.08 -26.14 -19.16
C ALA A 18 -20.88 -26.06 -20.12
N GLN A 19 -20.89 -26.84 -21.20
CA GLN A 19 -19.86 -26.79 -22.26
C GLN A 19 -19.74 -25.39 -22.86
N ARG A 20 -20.86 -24.74 -23.17
CA ARG A 20 -20.88 -23.38 -23.74
C ARG A 20 -20.32 -22.34 -22.77
N VAL A 21 -20.65 -22.46 -21.48
CA VAL A 21 -20.11 -21.57 -20.44
C VAL A 21 -18.60 -21.78 -20.29
N SER A 22 -18.13 -23.04 -20.27
CA SER A 22 -16.69 -23.34 -20.19
C SER A 22 -15.92 -22.73 -21.35
N VAL A 23 -16.38 -22.94 -22.59
CA VAL A 23 -15.77 -22.35 -23.78
C VAL A 23 -15.79 -20.82 -23.73
N HIS A 24 -16.87 -20.21 -23.20
CA HIS A 24 -16.93 -18.76 -23.06
C HIS A 24 -15.95 -18.22 -22.01
N ILE A 25 -15.78 -18.92 -20.88
CA ILE A 25 -14.81 -18.56 -19.85
C ILE A 25 -13.38 -18.65 -20.40
N GLU A 26 -13.04 -19.74 -21.09
CA GLU A 26 -11.72 -19.92 -21.72
C GLU A 26 -11.42 -18.79 -22.71
N ASN A 27 -12.38 -18.47 -23.60
CA ASN A 27 -12.24 -17.34 -24.52
C ASN A 27 -12.07 -15.99 -23.80
N MET A 28 -12.75 -15.78 -22.67
CA MET A 28 -12.58 -14.55 -21.88
C MET A 28 -11.19 -14.47 -21.25
N ILE A 29 -10.67 -15.57 -20.71
CA ILE A 29 -9.33 -15.66 -20.12
C ILE A 29 -8.28 -15.37 -21.20
N ASP A 30 -8.40 -15.99 -22.38
CA ASP A 30 -7.49 -15.74 -23.51
C ASP A 30 -7.52 -14.28 -23.96
N SER A 31 -8.68 -13.64 -23.91
CA SER A 31 -8.81 -12.22 -24.22
C SER A 31 -8.34 -11.29 -23.09
N ALA A 32 -8.08 -11.80 -21.87
CA ALA A 32 -7.80 -10.96 -20.71
C ALA A 32 -6.41 -10.33 -20.71
N ASP A 33 -5.49 -10.81 -21.55
CA ASP A 33 -4.12 -10.29 -21.60
C ASP A 33 -4.08 -8.87 -22.18
N VAL A 34 -4.00 -7.91 -21.25
CA VAL A 34 -3.89 -6.48 -21.55
C VAL A 34 -2.62 -6.19 -22.35
N PHE A 35 -1.54 -6.94 -22.17
CA PHE A 35 -0.30 -6.74 -22.91
C PHE A 35 -0.49 -6.99 -24.41
N ASN A 36 -1.11 -8.11 -24.78
CA ASN A 36 -1.41 -8.44 -26.18
C ASN A 36 -2.42 -7.46 -26.80
N LYS A 37 -3.38 -6.97 -26.01
CA LYS A 37 -4.35 -5.94 -26.44
C LYS A 37 -3.70 -4.58 -26.69
N LEU A 38 -2.79 -4.16 -25.81
CA LEU A 38 -2.07 -2.89 -25.95
C LEU A 38 -1.08 -2.92 -27.12
N THR A 39 -0.54 -4.09 -27.44
CA THR A 39 0.50 -4.23 -28.44
C THR A 39 0.01 -4.76 -29.78
N GLN A 40 -1.29 -5.09 -29.95
CA GLN A 40 -1.86 -5.73 -31.15
C GLN A 40 -0.85 -6.69 -31.83
N ASN A 41 -0.49 -7.77 -31.13
CA ASN A 41 0.50 -8.76 -31.62
C ASN A 41 1.88 -8.16 -31.98
N GLY A 42 2.39 -7.21 -31.19
CA GLY A 42 3.73 -6.62 -31.36
C GLY A 42 3.80 -5.37 -32.24
N SER A 43 2.68 -4.86 -32.74
CA SER A 43 2.56 -3.56 -33.41
C SER A 43 1.81 -2.56 -32.52
N SER A 44 2.52 -1.60 -31.91
CA SER A 44 1.93 -0.58 -31.03
C SER A 44 0.92 0.31 -31.80
N PRO A 45 -0.40 0.19 -31.55
CA PRO A 45 -1.36 1.13 -32.10
C PRO A 45 -1.35 2.37 -31.21
N PHE A 46 -0.84 3.49 -31.73
CA PHE A 46 -0.97 4.78 -31.07
C PHE A 46 -2.45 5.24 -31.15
N SER A 47 -3.27 4.85 -30.18
CA SER A 47 -4.58 5.46 -29.93
C SER A 47 -4.42 6.58 -28.90
N GLY A 48 -4.78 7.82 -29.26
CA GLY A 48 -4.74 8.97 -28.33
C GLY A 48 -4.48 10.36 -28.93
N LEU A 49 -4.25 10.48 -30.25
CA LEU A 49 -3.90 11.75 -30.88
C LEU A 49 -5.07 12.47 -31.60
N GLY A 50 -6.32 12.09 -31.37
CA GLY A 50 -7.43 12.80 -32.01
C GLY A 50 -8.79 12.63 -31.35
N ASP A 51 -9.56 13.72 -31.37
CA ASP A 51 -10.95 13.86 -30.89
C ASP A 51 -11.93 12.82 -31.49
N ARG A 52 -11.52 12.04 -32.49
CA ARG A 52 -12.34 11.00 -33.12
C ARG A 52 -12.47 9.70 -32.31
N PHE A 53 -11.58 9.44 -31.35
CA PHE A 53 -11.61 8.22 -30.54
C PHE A 53 -12.33 8.37 -29.20
N TYR A 54 -12.53 9.61 -28.75
CA TYR A 54 -13.44 9.92 -27.65
C TYR A 54 -14.83 10.18 -28.25
N THR A 55 -15.49 9.12 -28.73
CA THR A 55 -16.90 9.26 -29.10
C THR A 55 -17.67 9.75 -27.88
N LYS A 56 -18.60 10.68 -28.07
CA LYS A 56 -19.60 11.05 -27.05
C LYS A 56 -20.51 9.84 -26.78
N GLY A 57 -19.99 8.82 -26.11
CA GLY A 57 -20.72 7.69 -25.58
C GLY A 57 -21.35 8.01 -24.22
N ARG A 58 -21.98 7.01 -23.59
CA ARG A 58 -22.36 7.09 -22.18
C ARG A 58 -21.11 7.34 -21.32
N LEU A 59 -21.24 8.14 -20.29
CA LEU A 59 -20.18 8.35 -19.30
C LEU A 59 -19.82 7.00 -18.66
N GLU A 60 -18.58 6.54 -18.86
CA GLU A 60 -18.05 5.32 -18.23
C GLU A 60 -17.86 5.49 -16.72
N PHE A 61 -17.51 6.71 -16.30
CA PHE A 61 -17.39 7.10 -14.90
C PHE A 61 -18.37 8.23 -14.59
N VAL A 62 -19.15 8.05 -13.52
CA VAL A 62 -20.11 9.05 -13.04
C VAL A 62 -19.78 9.36 -11.59
N LEU A 63 -19.67 10.65 -11.27
CA LEU A 63 -19.49 11.12 -9.90
C LEU A 63 -20.74 10.73 -9.08
N LYS A 64 -20.57 9.84 -8.10
CA LYS A 64 -21.66 9.44 -7.20
C LYS A 64 -21.79 10.36 -5.98
N ARG A 65 -20.67 10.78 -5.39
CA ARG A 65 -20.66 11.51 -4.11
C ARG A 65 -19.43 12.40 -3.99
N ARG A 66 -19.57 13.55 -3.33
CA ARG A 66 -18.47 14.40 -2.84
C ARG A 66 -18.58 14.50 -1.34
N ILE A 67 -17.48 14.25 -0.63
CA ILE A 67 -17.39 14.41 0.82
C ILE A 67 -16.32 15.48 1.07
N PRO A 68 -16.64 16.58 1.78
CA PRO A 68 -15.66 17.60 2.13
C PRO A 68 -14.69 17.08 3.20
N LEU A 69 -13.58 17.78 3.40
CA LEU A 69 -12.73 17.54 4.58
C LEU A 69 -13.52 17.87 5.87
N PRO A 70 -13.26 17.18 6.99
CA PRO A 70 -13.86 17.54 8.28
C PRO A 70 -13.61 19.01 8.64
N ASP A 71 -14.67 19.71 9.06
CA ASP A 71 -14.61 21.15 9.37
C ASP A 71 -13.67 21.43 10.55
N GLU A 72 -13.49 20.45 11.43
CA GLU A 72 -12.56 20.47 12.57
C GLU A 72 -11.11 20.73 12.14
N LEU A 73 -10.73 20.38 10.90
CA LEU A 73 -9.39 20.61 10.37
C LEU A 73 -9.15 22.06 9.94
N THR A 74 -10.21 22.88 9.83
CA THR A 74 -10.13 24.24 9.29
C THR A 74 -9.12 25.11 10.04
N TYR A 75 -9.07 25.01 11.36
CA TYR A 75 -8.13 25.79 12.17
C TYR A 75 -6.68 25.40 11.86
N GLN A 76 -6.38 24.10 11.80
CA GLN A 76 -5.03 23.61 11.55
C GLN A 76 -4.56 23.92 10.14
N ILE A 77 -5.44 23.76 9.14
CA ILE A 77 -5.15 24.14 7.75
C ILE A 77 -4.82 25.62 7.63
N ARG A 78 -5.54 26.50 8.36
CA ARG A 78 -5.29 27.95 8.33
C ARG A 78 -3.98 28.36 9.02
N ASN A 79 -3.53 27.58 10.00
CA ASN A 79 -2.32 27.87 10.79
C ASN A 79 -1.10 27.05 10.38
N MET A 80 -1.21 26.28 9.29
CA MET A 80 -0.12 25.53 8.68
C MET A 80 1.08 26.42 8.42
N ARG A 81 2.28 25.94 8.78
CA ARG A 81 3.52 26.71 8.65
C ARG A 81 4.40 26.24 7.51
N SER A 82 4.52 24.94 7.29
CA SER A 82 5.54 24.38 6.42
C SER A 82 5.02 23.31 5.46
N GLN A 83 4.33 22.29 5.98
CA GLN A 83 4.07 21.06 5.22
C GLN A 83 2.61 20.63 5.31
N PHE A 84 2.08 20.23 4.16
CA PHE A 84 0.76 19.62 4.05
C PHE A 84 0.84 18.41 3.13
N SER A 85 0.40 17.25 3.61
CA SER A 85 0.24 16.07 2.77
C SER A 85 -1.03 15.35 3.14
N MET A 86 -1.66 14.69 2.17
CA MET A 86 -2.90 13.96 2.39
C MET A 86 -2.95 12.73 1.50
N GLY A 87 -3.79 11.78 1.88
CA GLY A 87 -3.98 10.58 1.11
C GLY A 87 -5.07 9.69 1.68
N LEU A 88 -5.13 8.47 1.14
CA LEU A 88 -6.12 7.47 1.52
C LEU A 88 -5.41 6.18 1.89
N PHE A 89 -5.90 5.55 2.95
CA PHE A 89 -5.67 4.15 3.26
C PHE A 89 -6.96 3.38 3.02
N THR A 90 -7.15 2.96 1.77
CA THR A 90 -8.37 2.27 1.33
C THR A 90 -8.55 0.92 2.01
N GLU A 91 -7.47 0.25 2.43
CA GLU A 91 -7.53 -1.04 3.14
C GLU A 91 -8.22 -0.95 4.51
N ILE A 92 -8.27 0.24 5.10
CA ILE A 92 -8.90 0.49 6.41
C ILE A 92 -10.01 1.56 6.34
N THR A 93 -10.42 1.95 5.14
CA THR A 93 -11.44 2.99 4.91
C THR A 93 -11.13 4.28 5.68
N ARG A 94 -9.87 4.74 5.61
CA ARG A 94 -9.43 5.98 6.26
C ARG A 94 -8.81 6.96 5.27
N ALA A 95 -9.17 8.23 5.38
CA ALA A 95 -8.41 9.33 4.80
C ALA A 95 -7.50 9.89 5.87
N TRP A 96 -6.38 10.45 5.46
CA TRP A 96 -5.43 11.07 6.36
C TRP A 96 -4.97 12.42 5.81
N VAL A 97 -4.63 13.31 6.73
CA VAL A 97 -3.91 14.54 6.43
C VAL A 97 -2.83 14.74 7.48
N VAL A 98 -1.68 15.22 7.03
CA VAL A 98 -0.56 15.62 7.85
C VAL A 98 -0.38 17.12 7.67
N ILE A 99 -0.37 17.85 8.78
CA ILE A 99 -0.15 19.30 8.82
C ILE A 99 1.02 19.55 9.76
N ASP A 100 2.16 19.93 9.20
CA ASP A 100 3.42 20.06 9.91
C ASP A 100 3.82 18.77 10.67
N SER A 101 3.62 18.71 11.99
CA SER A 101 3.87 17.54 12.85
C SER A 101 2.63 16.70 13.14
N ASP A 102 1.44 17.25 12.90
CA ASP A 102 0.18 16.69 13.36
C ASP A 102 -0.42 15.78 12.30
N ILE A 103 -0.86 14.60 12.71
CA ILE A 103 -1.48 13.60 11.84
C ILE A 103 -2.95 13.50 12.20
N PHE A 104 -3.82 13.64 11.20
CA PHE A 104 -5.26 13.47 11.33
C PHE A 104 -5.72 12.33 10.45
N MET A 105 -6.68 11.55 10.92
CA MET A 105 -7.22 10.41 10.20
C MET A 105 -8.70 10.25 10.49
N TRP A 106 -9.53 10.03 9.47
CA TRP A 106 -10.98 9.89 9.62
C TRP A 106 -11.56 8.91 8.61
N ASN A 107 -12.80 8.48 8.83
CA ASN A 107 -13.53 7.64 7.90
C ASN A 107 -13.98 8.45 6.67
N TYR A 108 -13.40 8.22 5.49
CA TYR A 108 -13.77 8.98 4.28
C TYR A 108 -15.13 8.60 3.70
N GLU A 109 -15.76 7.51 4.16
CA GLU A 109 -17.08 7.12 3.69
C GLU A 109 -18.20 7.75 4.50
N THR A 110 -18.03 7.87 5.82
CA THR A 110 -19.02 8.45 6.74
C THR A 110 -18.72 9.90 7.11
N ASN A 111 -17.47 10.35 6.93
CA ASN A 111 -16.94 11.63 7.44
C ASN A 111 -16.95 11.74 8.97
N GLU A 112 -16.79 10.60 9.66
CA GLU A 112 -16.79 10.48 11.13
C GLU A 112 -15.45 9.89 11.63
N ASP A 113 -15.37 9.64 12.94
CA ASP A 113 -14.20 9.05 13.62
C ASP A 113 -12.89 9.82 13.39
N LEU A 114 -12.92 11.15 13.43
CA LEU A 114 -11.71 11.97 13.33
C LEU A 114 -10.80 11.70 14.54
N ALA A 115 -9.70 11.02 14.29
CA ALA A 115 -8.59 10.83 15.21
C ALA A 115 -7.46 11.81 14.87
N TYR A 116 -6.73 12.25 15.89
CA TYR A 116 -5.52 13.06 15.73
C TYR A 116 -4.37 12.48 16.54
N PHE A 117 -3.15 12.73 16.08
CA PHE A 117 -1.90 12.35 16.73
C PHE A 117 -0.94 13.54 16.65
N ASP A 118 -0.59 14.08 17.82
CA ASP A 118 0.18 15.33 18.02
C ASP A 118 1.46 15.09 18.84
N ALA A 119 1.87 13.84 19.03
CA ALA A 119 3.01 13.48 19.88
C ALA A 119 4.38 13.74 19.24
N LEU A 120 4.44 14.43 18.11
CA LEU A 120 5.65 14.65 17.33
C LEU A 120 6.12 16.09 17.43
N GLU A 121 7.39 16.28 17.78
CA GLU A 121 8.01 17.61 17.85
C GLU A 121 8.51 18.12 16.50
N SER A 122 8.62 17.23 15.51
CA SER A 122 9.21 17.51 14.20
C SER A 122 8.22 17.22 13.07
N VAL A 123 8.41 17.91 11.94
CA VAL A 123 7.56 17.79 10.75
C VAL A 123 7.57 16.36 10.22
N VAL A 124 6.39 15.84 9.93
CA VAL A 124 6.18 14.55 9.30
C VAL A 124 6.29 14.71 7.79
N LEU A 125 7.21 13.97 7.18
CA LEU A 125 7.54 14.06 5.76
C LEU A 125 6.75 13.07 4.91
N LYS A 126 6.61 11.84 5.41
CA LYS A 126 5.95 10.72 4.74
C LYS A 126 5.26 9.85 5.77
N ILE A 127 4.15 9.25 5.35
CA ILE A 127 3.46 8.23 6.11
C ILE A 127 3.14 7.04 5.22
N ALA A 128 3.03 5.85 5.81
CA ALA A 128 2.66 4.64 5.11
C ALA A 128 1.86 3.70 6.03
N LEU A 129 0.93 2.97 5.43
CA LEU A 129 0.24 1.85 6.07
C LEU A 129 0.81 0.56 5.50
N VAL A 130 1.33 -0.31 6.35
CA VAL A 130 2.07 -1.51 5.93
C VAL A 130 1.49 -2.76 6.57
N ARG A 131 1.39 -3.86 5.82
CA ARG A 131 0.99 -5.15 6.41
C ARG A 131 2.03 -5.65 7.41
N VAL A 132 1.57 -6.17 8.52
CA VAL A 132 2.43 -6.80 9.52
C VAL A 132 3.01 -8.10 8.97
N LYS A 133 4.32 -8.27 9.10
CA LYS A 133 4.98 -9.54 8.80
C LYS A 133 4.54 -10.62 9.79
N ALA A 134 4.09 -11.77 9.25
CA ALA A 134 3.44 -12.82 10.04
C ALA A 134 4.34 -13.49 11.08
N ASP A 135 5.66 -13.44 10.92
CA ASP A 135 6.65 -14.10 11.80
C ASP A 135 7.20 -13.18 12.91
N VAL A 136 6.75 -11.93 13.00
CA VAL A 136 7.29 -10.94 13.95
C VAL A 136 6.63 -11.01 15.32
N PHE A 137 5.35 -11.36 15.37
CA PHE A 137 4.60 -11.42 16.62
C PHE A 137 4.21 -12.86 16.90
N ALA A 138 4.57 -13.35 18.09
CA ALA A 138 4.38 -14.75 18.49
C ALA A 138 2.90 -15.14 18.75
N VAL A 139 1.95 -14.24 18.51
CA VAL A 139 0.52 -14.44 18.82
C VAL A 139 -0.28 -14.52 17.53
N SER A 140 -0.96 -15.66 17.31
CA SER A 140 -1.92 -15.86 16.23
C SER A 140 -3.30 -16.15 16.83
N PRO A 141 -4.38 -15.45 16.39
CA PRO A 141 -4.37 -14.38 15.38
C PRO A 141 -3.72 -13.09 15.90
N LEU A 142 -3.09 -12.35 14.99
CA LEU A 142 -2.55 -11.03 15.30
C LEU A 142 -3.69 -10.08 15.67
N PRO A 143 -3.56 -9.28 16.75
CA PRO A 143 -4.57 -8.29 17.12
C PRO A 143 -4.71 -7.19 16.05
N PHE A 144 -3.63 -6.87 15.33
CA PHE A 144 -3.61 -5.88 14.26
C PHE A 144 -2.97 -6.44 12.99
N ARG A 145 -3.50 -6.05 11.83
CA ARG A 145 -3.03 -6.50 10.50
C ARG A 145 -2.05 -5.52 9.85
N PHE A 146 -2.04 -4.28 10.31
CA PHE A 146 -1.29 -3.19 9.72
C PHE A 146 -0.43 -2.46 10.76
N LEU A 147 0.72 -1.96 10.31
CA LEU A 147 1.58 -1.03 11.01
C LEU A 147 1.44 0.34 10.37
N PHE A 148 1.36 1.37 11.20
CA PHE A 148 1.43 2.75 10.76
C PHE A 148 2.86 3.26 10.91
N LEU A 149 3.40 3.74 9.79
CA LEU A 149 4.75 4.25 9.71
C LEU A 149 4.71 5.73 9.35
N PHE A 150 5.60 6.50 9.95
CA PHE A 150 5.86 7.87 9.57
C PHE A 150 7.35 8.19 9.72
N SER A 151 7.82 9.15 8.92
CA SER A 151 9.19 9.66 8.97
C SER A 151 9.20 11.14 9.29
N THR A 152 10.15 11.57 10.12
CA THR A 152 10.33 12.99 10.47
C THR A 152 11.67 13.53 9.98
N VAL A 153 11.83 14.86 10.02
CA VAL A 153 13.01 15.62 9.52
C VAL A 153 14.33 15.29 10.24
N ALA A 154 14.34 14.48 11.30
CA ALA A 154 15.57 14.10 12.01
C ALA A 154 16.56 13.23 11.19
N LEU A 155 16.28 12.96 9.91
CA LEU A 155 17.30 12.45 8.99
C LEU A 155 18.36 13.53 8.78
N ASP A 156 19.58 13.31 9.28
CA ASP A 156 20.79 14.14 9.17
C ASP A 156 21.06 14.70 7.75
N ASN A 157 20.28 15.70 7.32
CA ASN A 157 20.24 16.29 5.96
C ASN A 157 19.93 15.32 4.80
N SER A 158 19.41 14.12 5.08
CA SER A 158 19.06 13.15 4.03
C SER A 158 17.58 13.24 3.65
N SER A 159 17.29 13.36 2.36
CA SER A 159 15.91 13.50 1.87
C SER A 159 15.28 12.13 1.69
N LEU A 160 14.42 11.72 2.62
CA LEU A 160 13.58 10.54 2.42
C LEU A 160 12.56 10.83 1.31
N ASN A 161 12.66 10.10 0.20
CA ASN A 161 11.85 10.36 -0.99
C ASN A 161 10.52 9.61 -0.97
N ASP A 162 10.56 8.31 -0.66
CA ASP A 162 9.39 7.44 -0.70
C ASP A 162 9.51 6.25 0.26
N ILE A 163 8.35 5.72 0.67
CA ILE A 163 8.21 4.51 1.50
C ILE A 163 7.26 3.57 0.77
N SER A 164 7.68 2.33 0.56
CA SER A 164 6.87 1.29 -0.07
C SER A 164 6.96 -0.01 0.74
N SER A 165 5.94 -0.85 0.63
CA SER A 165 5.91 -2.13 1.32
C SER A 165 5.35 -3.24 0.45
N THR A 166 5.76 -4.45 0.75
CA THR A 166 5.26 -5.67 0.11
C THR A 166 4.13 -6.31 0.92
N ASN A 167 3.36 -7.20 0.28
CA ASN A 167 2.23 -7.88 0.92
C ASN A 167 2.63 -8.84 2.05
N ASP A 168 3.89 -9.29 2.07
CA ASP A 168 4.51 -10.07 3.15
C ASP A 168 5.07 -9.18 4.29
N GLY A 169 4.90 -7.86 4.20
CA GLY A 169 5.20 -6.91 5.26
C GLY A 169 6.62 -6.35 5.27
N ARG A 170 7.42 -6.56 4.22
CA ARG A 170 8.75 -5.93 4.13
C ARG A 170 8.58 -4.45 3.81
N ILE A 171 9.42 -3.62 4.40
CA ILE A 171 9.37 -2.16 4.28
C ILE A 171 10.63 -1.68 3.57
N PHE A 172 10.45 -0.90 2.51
CA PHE A 172 11.51 -0.26 1.76
C PHE A 172 11.32 1.24 1.76
N PHE A 173 12.43 1.97 1.78
CA PHE A 173 12.41 3.41 1.61
C PHE A 173 13.67 3.86 0.88
N THR A 174 13.57 5.02 0.25
CA THR A 174 14.72 5.61 -0.46
C THR A 174 15.14 6.90 0.20
N ALA A 175 16.44 7.06 0.43
CA ALA A 175 17.07 8.29 0.90
C ALA A 175 18.40 8.48 0.18
N ASP A 176 18.72 9.71 -0.22
CA ASP A 176 19.97 10.05 -0.92
C ASP A 176 20.30 9.12 -2.10
N ASP A 177 19.31 8.88 -2.97
CA ASP A 177 19.40 8.00 -4.14
C ASP A 177 19.79 6.54 -3.83
N LYS A 178 19.66 6.11 -2.57
CA LYS A 178 19.90 4.74 -2.11
C LYS A 178 18.59 4.10 -1.66
N LEU A 179 18.49 2.80 -1.91
CA LEU A 179 17.42 1.94 -1.44
C LEU A 179 17.81 1.33 -0.10
N TYR A 180 16.91 1.42 0.86
CA TYR A 180 17.03 0.84 2.18
C TYR A 180 15.86 -0.11 2.45
N GLU A 181 16.11 -1.14 3.25
CA GLU A 181 15.08 -2.00 3.83
C GLU A 181 15.05 -1.75 5.34
N PHE A 182 13.87 -1.44 5.88
CA PHE A 182 13.63 -1.45 7.31
C PHE A 182 13.23 -2.87 7.73
N VAL A 183 14.15 -3.54 8.41
CA VAL A 183 13.98 -4.92 8.85
C VAL A 183 13.58 -4.94 10.31
N TYR A 184 12.44 -5.55 10.59
CA TYR A 184 11.90 -5.76 11.92
C TYR A 184 11.63 -7.26 12.10
N GLU A 185 12.21 -7.86 13.14
CA GLU A 185 12.28 -9.31 13.33
C GLU A 185 12.00 -9.69 14.79
N HIS A 186 11.39 -10.85 14.99
CA HIS A 186 11.25 -11.46 16.32
C HIS A 186 12.60 -12.04 16.77
N ASN A 187 13.43 -11.25 17.44
CA ASN A 187 14.73 -11.71 17.90
C ASN A 187 14.68 -12.24 19.34
N ALA A 188 14.79 -13.56 19.49
CA ALA A 188 15.16 -14.26 20.71
C ALA A 188 16.46 -15.05 20.46
N GLY A 189 17.52 -14.36 20.05
CA GLY A 189 18.85 -14.98 19.94
C GLY A 189 19.37 -15.40 21.32
N TRP A 190 20.12 -16.51 21.38
CA TRP A 190 20.63 -17.11 22.63
C TRP A 190 21.54 -16.18 23.48
N PHE A 191 22.06 -15.09 22.90
CA PHE A 191 22.82 -14.06 23.61
C PHE A 191 22.01 -12.78 23.94
N GLY A 192 20.68 -12.79 23.81
CA GLY A 192 19.79 -11.76 24.37
C GLY A 192 19.97 -10.31 23.88
N GLY A 193 20.82 -10.04 22.89
CA GLY A 193 21.23 -8.67 22.52
C GLY A 193 20.99 -8.24 21.06
N GLY A 194 20.25 -9.01 20.25
CA GLY A 194 19.96 -8.63 18.87
C GLY A 194 18.96 -7.47 18.77
N ARG A 195 19.25 -6.46 17.95
CA ARG A 195 18.30 -5.35 17.68
C ARG A 195 17.00 -5.90 17.07
N LYS A 196 15.86 -5.47 17.60
CA LYS A 196 14.51 -5.84 17.10
C LYS A 196 14.18 -5.19 15.75
N CYS A 197 14.78 -4.02 15.48
CA CYS A 197 14.64 -3.29 14.22
C CYS A 197 16.03 -2.83 13.73
N ARG A 198 16.26 -2.83 12.41
CA ARG A 198 17.49 -2.35 11.77
C ARG A 198 17.21 -1.84 10.36
N ILE A 199 18.03 -0.90 9.90
CA ILE A 199 18.01 -0.41 8.52
C ILE A 199 19.16 -1.04 7.74
N VAL A 200 18.86 -1.57 6.56
CA VAL A 200 19.84 -2.23 5.70
C VAL A 200 19.89 -1.53 4.35
N ASN A 201 21.05 -1.02 3.97
CA ASN A 201 21.27 -0.49 2.62
C ASN A 201 21.31 -1.63 1.59
N LYS A 202 20.45 -1.54 0.58
CA LYS A 202 20.32 -2.51 -0.52
C LYS A 202 20.97 -2.06 -1.83
N SER A 203 21.40 -0.81 -1.92
CA SER A 203 22.08 -0.26 -3.10
C SER A 203 23.59 -0.53 -3.13
N VAL A 204 24.18 -1.05 -2.05
CA VAL A 204 25.62 -1.39 -2.00
C VAL A 204 25.90 -2.82 -2.46
N THR A 205 26.88 -2.99 -3.35
CA THR A 205 27.44 -4.29 -3.75
C THR A 205 28.33 -4.88 -2.64
N LEU A 206 28.31 -6.21 -2.52
CA LEU A 206 28.89 -7.17 -1.54
C LEU A 206 30.24 -6.88 -0.82
N LEU A 207 30.98 -5.81 -1.14
CA LEU A 207 32.26 -5.48 -0.51
C LEU A 207 32.15 -4.51 0.69
N SER A 208 30.98 -3.94 0.98
CA SER A 208 30.80 -3.03 2.14
C SER A 208 30.08 -3.67 3.34
N THR A 209 29.69 -4.95 3.27
CA THR A 209 28.95 -5.67 4.33
C THR A 209 29.83 -6.33 5.39
N LEU A 210 31.16 -6.26 5.26
CA LEU A 210 32.10 -6.76 6.26
C LEU A 210 32.63 -5.62 7.16
N ILE A 211 31.75 -5.13 8.04
CA ILE A 211 32.19 -4.45 9.26
C ILE A 211 31.47 -5.13 10.43
N PRO A 212 32.13 -6.05 11.17
CA PRO A 212 31.61 -6.49 12.44
C PRO A 212 31.79 -5.31 13.41
N PHE A 213 30.70 -4.60 13.70
CA PHE A 213 30.73 -3.40 14.53
C PHE A 213 30.97 -3.80 16.00
N LEU A 214 32.24 -3.76 16.43
CA LEU A 214 32.66 -3.80 17.83
C LEU A 214 33.13 -2.39 18.21
N GLY A 215 32.22 -1.58 18.77
CA GLY A 215 32.55 -0.27 19.34
C GLY A 215 31.31 0.62 19.55
N PRO A 216 31.21 1.37 20.67
CA PRO A 216 30.11 2.29 20.90
C PRO A 216 30.41 3.60 20.14
N GLY A 217 29.70 3.83 19.04
CA GLY A 217 29.95 4.97 18.17
C GLY A 217 28.65 5.60 17.70
N ASN A 218 28.41 6.83 18.15
CA ASN A 218 27.30 7.69 17.80
C ASN A 218 27.18 7.86 16.27
N GLY A 219 25.98 7.61 15.75
CA GLY A 219 25.62 7.67 14.34
C GLY A 219 24.33 6.87 14.11
N GLU A 220 23.36 7.04 15.01
CA GLU A 220 22.08 6.36 14.93
C GLU A 220 21.15 7.17 14.03
N LEU A 221 21.07 6.80 12.75
CA LEU A 221 19.87 7.09 11.98
C LEU A 221 18.75 6.26 12.63
N HIS A 222 17.97 6.89 13.50
CA HIS A 222 16.67 6.39 14.00
C HIS A 222 15.55 7.11 13.23
N PRO A 223 15.08 6.62 12.07
CA PRO A 223 14.32 7.47 11.15
C PRO A 223 12.89 6.97 10.86
N LEU A 224 12.46 5.86 11.45
CA LEU A 224 11.13 5.29 11.23
C LEU A 224 10.53 4.93 12.58
N TYR A 225 9.53 5.71 12.97
CA TYR A 225 8.72 5.39 14.13
C TYR A 225 7.60 4.47 13.69
N THR A 226 7.45 3.37 14.42
CA THR A 226 6.33 2.44 14.25
C THR A 226 5.36 2.68 15.39
N SER A 227 4.12 3.06 15.10
CA SER A 227 3.03 2.91 16.06
C SER A 227 2.14 1.75 15.61
N GLY A 228 1.78 0.88 16.55
CA GLY A 228 0.73 -0.10 16.30
C GLY A 228 -0.60 0.64 16.24
N LEU A 229 -1.31 0.53 15.11
CA LEU A 229 -2.72 0.93 15.08
C LEU A 229 -3.54 -0.20 15.70
N VAL A 230 -4.44 0.18 16.62
CA VAL A 230 -5.42 -0.68 17.28
C VAL A 230 -6.33 -1.37 16.25
#